data_AF-A0A7V8XL06-F1
#
_entry.id   AF-A0A7V8XL06-F1
#
_cell.length_a   1.000
_cell.length_b   1.000
_cell.length_c   1.000
_cell.angle_alpha   90.00
_cell.angle_beta   90.00
_cell.angle_gamma   90.00
#
_symmetry.space_group_name_H-M   'P 1'
#
loop_
_entity.id
_entity.type
_entity.pdbx_description
1 polymer ?
#
loop_
_entity_poly.entity_id
_entity_poly.type
_entity_poly.pdbx_seq_one_letter_code
_entity_poly.pdbx_strand_id
1 'polypeptide(L)' 'MGALVWIFLGETLLIGLVGLLDIDGAAAYLPFQALDAADGTGGGDLLSYWAGVAVALGWVALLGAVGTERTRRRDIT' A
#
# COMPACT_ATOMS: atom_id res chain seq x y z
N MET A 1 14.32 -7.07 -2.23
CA MET A 1 14.77 -5.74 -2.70
C MET A 1 13.66 -4.95 -3.38
N GLY A 2 13.06 -5.43 -4.48
CA GLY A 2 12.03 -4.65 -5.22
C GLY A 2 10.82 -4.18 -4.39
N ALA A 3 10.26 -5.03 -3.52
CA ALA A 3 9.14 -4.64 -2.65
C ALA A 3 9.50 -3.57 -1.62
N LEU A 4 10.72 -3.62 -1.05
CA LEU A 4 11.19 -2.60 -0.11
C LEU A 4 11.43 -1.27 -0.81
N VAL A 5 12.02 -1.29 -2.02
CA VAL A 5 12.19 -0.08 -2.83
C VAL A 5 10.83 0.53 -3.19
N TRP A 6 9.85 -0.30 -3.55
CA TRP A 6 8.48 0.15 -3.79
C TRP A 6 7.87 0.83 -2.55
N ILE A 7 7.94 0.18 -1.39
CA ILE A 7 7.34 0.67 -0.14
C ILE A 7 8.00 1.99 0.32
N PHE A 8 9.34 2.08 0.30
CA PHE A 8 10.02 3.26 0.86
C PHE A 8 10.20 4.41 -0.13
N LEU A 9 10.45 4.11 -1.41
CA LEU A 9 10.72 5.14 -2.42
C LEU A 9 9.52 5.36 -3.35
N GLY A 10 8.93 4.28 -3.86
CA GLY A 10 7.80 4.37 -4.79
C GLY A 10 6.59 5.06 -4.16
N GLU A 11 6.22 4.63 -2.96
CA GLU A 11 5.06 5.18 -2.25
C GLU A 11 5.25 6.66 -1.89
N THR A 12 6.41 7.06 -1.40
CA THR A 12 6.74 8.46 -1.09
C THR A 12 6.61 9.36 -2.34
N LEU A 13 7.07 8.88 -3.50
CA LEU A 13 6.91 9.60 -4.76
C LEU A 13 5.44 9.70 -5.20
N LEU A 14 4.66 8.64 -5.00
CA LEU A 14 3.21 8.65 -5.30
C LEU A 14 2.44 9.60 -4.39
N ILE A 15 2.78 9.68 -3.11
CA ILE A 15 2.19 10.66 -2.18
C ILE A 15 2.46 12.08 -2.69
N GLY A 16 3.71 12.39 -3.03
CA GLY A 16 4.08 13.69 -3.59
C GLY A 16 3.35 14.00 -4.91
N LEU A 17 3.19 13.01 -5.78
CA LEU A 17 2.47 13.16 -7.06
C LEU A 17 0.97 13.37 -6.84
N VAL A 18 0.34 12.62 -5.93
CA VAL A 18 -1.07 12.75 -5.58
C VAL A 18 -1.36 14.14 -5.02
N GLY A 19 -0.49 14.64 -4.15
CA GLY A 19 -0.57 16.02 -3.65
C GLY A 19 -0.37 17.07 -4.75
N LEU A 20 0.51 16.82 -5.73
CA LEU A 20 0.70 17.71 -6.88
C LEU A 20 -0.54 17.77 -7.80
N LEU A 21 -1.24 16.65 -7.94
CA LEU A 21 -2.42 16.52 -8.79
C LEU A 21 -3.73 16.91 -8.10
N ASP A 22 -3.66 17.34 -6.83
CA ASP A 22 -4.83 17.72 -6.01
C ASP A 22 -5.86 16.58 -5.89
N ILE A 23 -5.39 15.33 -5.89
CA ILE A 23 -6.25 14.14 -5.77
C ILE A 23 -6.35 13.79 -4.28
N ASP A 24 -7.06 14.64 -3.55
CA ASP A 24 -7.22 14.50 -2.10
C ASP A 24 -7.78 13.12 -1.71
N GLY A 25 -7.18 12.53 -0.67
CA GLY A 25 -7.60 11.25 -0.10
C GLY A 25 -7.13 9.99 -0.84
N ALA A 26 -6.62 10.07 -2.07
CA ALA A 26 -6.10 8.89 -2.77
C ALA A 26 -4.85 8.30 -2.10
N ALA A 27 -4.01 9.18 -1.54
CA ALA A 27 -2.81 8.77 -0.81
C ALA A 27 -3.15 7.91 0.42
N ALA A 28 -4.31 8.12 1.06
CA ALA A 28 -4.73 7.36 2.24
C ALA A 28 -5.00 5.87 1.95
N TYR A 29 -5.17 5.49 0.67
CA TYR A 29 -5.34 4.10 0.23
C TYR A 29 -4.03 3.43 -0.19
N LEU A 30 -2.91 4.14 -0.14
CA LEU A 30 -1.59 3.56 -0.41
C LEU A 30 -1.20 2.57 0.71
N PRO A 31 -0.34 1.58 0.40
CA PRO A 31 -0.09 0.46 1.31
C PRO A 31 0.39 0.86 2.71
N PHE A 32 1.35 1.77 2.83
CA PHE A 32 1.92 2.22 4.09
C PHE A 32 0.95 3.15 4.82
N GLN A 33 0.29 4.06 4.10
CA GLN A 33 -0.73 4.95 4.67
C GLN A 33 -1.92 4.17 5.26
N ALA A 34 -2.34 3.10 4.57
CA ALA A 34 -3.39 2.21 5.07
C ALA A 34 -2.95 1.38 6.29
N LEU A 35 -1.66 1.00 6.34
CA LEU A 35 -1.09 0.29 7.48
C LEU A 35 -0.95 1.20 8.72
N ASP A 36 -0.54 2.45 8.51
CA ASP A 36 -0.46 3.51 9.54
C ASP A 36 -1.86 3.88 10.05
N ALA A 37 -2.87 3.87 9.18
CA ALA A 37 -4.27 3.97 9.61
C ALA A 37 -4.72 2.77 10.45
N ALA A 38 -4.23 1.57 10.13
CA ALA A 38 -4.57 0.30 10.79
C ALA A 38 -3.81 0.07 12.11
N ASP A 39 -2.72 0.79 12.37
CA ASP A 39 -2.01 0.75 13.65
C ASP A 39 -2.57 1.77 14.67
N GLY A 40 -3.45 2.67 14.21
CA GLY A 40 -4.15 3.64 15.03
C GLY A 40 -3.30 4.86 15.41
N THR A 41 -2.11 5.02 14.82
CA THR A 41 -1.22 6.17 15.06
C THR A 41 -1.39 7.31 14.06
N GLY A 42 -2.26 7.12 13.07
CA GLY A 42 -2.56 8.06 12.00
C GLY A 42 -3.12 9.43 12.38
N GLY A 43 -2.62 10.47 11.72
CA GLY A 43 -3.18 11.83 11.77
C GLY A 43 -4.48 12.01 10.97
N GLY A 44 -5.00 13.24 10.94
CA GLY A 44 -6.33 13.57 10.38
C GLY A 44 -6.57 13.27 8.90
N ASP A 45 -5.50 13.03 8.12
CA ASP A 45 -5.58 12.76 6.68
C ASP A 45 -5.63 11.26 6.33
N LEU A 46 -5.69 10.38 7.32
CA LEU A 46 -5.76 8.93 7.12
C LEU A 46 -7.19 8.38 7.08
N LEU A 47 -7.31 7.16 6.55
CA LEU A 47 -8.54 6.39 6.64
C LEU A 47 -8.92 6.12 8.10
N SER A 48 -10.22 5.95 8.36
CA SER A 48 -10.68 5.43 9.65
C SER A 48 -10.03 4.05 9.93
N TYR A 49 -9.76 3.74 11.19
CA TYR A 49 -9.07 2.50 11.61
C TYR A 49 -9.53 1.24 10.85
N TRP A 50 -10.84 0.95 10.87
CA TRP A 50 -11.38 -0.25 10.20
C TRP A 50 -11.29 -0.21 8.67
N ALA A 51 -11.37 0.98 8.07
CA ALA A 51 -11.12 1.15 6.64
C ALA A 51 -9.64 0.93 6.31
N GLY A 52 -8.72 1.44 7.14
CA GLY A 52 -7.29 1.17 7.05
C GLY A 52 -6.98 -0.32 7.13
N VAL A 53 -7.54 -1.02 8.12
CA VAL A 53 -7.42 -2.48 8.27
C VAL A 53 -7.90 -3.21 7.01
N ALA A 54 -9.07 -2.86 6.47
CA ALA A 54 -9.61 -3.51 5.27
C ALA A 54 -8.71 -3.30 4.05
N VAL A 55 -8.21 -2.07 3.84
CA VAL A 55 -7.33 -1.73 2.72
C VAL A 55 -5.97 -2.42 2.86
N ALA A 56 -5.40 -2.43 4.07
CA ALA A 56 -4.14 -3.11 4.35
C ALA A 56 -4.24 -4.62 4.08
N LEU A 57 -5.31 -5.27 4.54
CA LEU A 57 -5.57 -6.69 4.23
C LEU A 57 -5.73 -6.95 2.73
N GLY A 58 -6.40 -6.03 2.01
CA GLY A 58 -6.52 -6.09 0.55
C GLY A 58 -5.16 -6.06 -0.15
N TRP A 59 -4.26 -5.16 0.26
CA TRP A 59 -2.90 -5.08 -0.26
C TRP A 59 -2.07 -6.32 0.07
N VAL A 60 -2.15 -6.84 1.30
CA VAL A 60 -1.48 -8.09 1.69
C VAL A 60 -1.94 -9.26 0.82
N ALA A 61 -3.24 -9.39 0.60
CA ALA A 61 -3.81 -10.44 -0.26
C ALA A 61 -3.33 -10.29 -1.72
N LEU A 62 -3.35 -9.07 -2.26
CA LEU A 62 -2.89 -8.79 -3.62
C LEU A 62 -1.40 -9.12 -3.81
N LEU A 63 -0.55 -8.63 -2.93
CA LEU A 63 0.89 -8.89 -2.98
C LEU A 63 1.20 -10.38 -2.78
N GLY A 64 0.47 -11.04 -1.88
CA GLY A 64 0.52 -12.48 -1.69
C GLY A 64 0.18 -13.25 -2.97
N ALA A 65 -0.94 -12.91 -3.61
CA ALA A 65 -1.38 -13.55 -4.86
C ALA A 65 -0.37 -13.34 -6.00
N VAL A 66 0.12 -12.11 -6.20
CA VAL A 66 1.14 -11.78 -7.20
C VAL A 66 2.44 -12.55 -6.92
N GLY A 67 2.84 -12.65 -5.65
CA GLY A 67 3.99 -13.44 -5.21
C GLY A 67 3.82 -14.92 -5.52
N THR A 68 2.68 -15.51 -5.16
CA THR A 68 2.38 -16.93 -5.44
C THR A 68 2.39 -17.23 -6.93
N GLU A 69 1.74 -16.40 -7.76
CA GLU A 69 1.71 -16.58 -9.21
C GLU A 69 3.12 -16.50 -9.81
N ARG A 70 3.94 -15.54 -9.35
CA ARG A 70 5.33 -15.41 -9.78
C ARG A 70 6.15 -16.66 -9.42
N THR A 71 5.97 -17.22 -8.23
CA THR A 71 6.67 -18.42 -7.79
C THR A 71 6.21 -19.64 -8.59
N ARG A 72 4.90 -19.81 -8.81
CA ARG A 72 4.34 -20.90 -9.64
C ARG A 72 4.92 -20.90 -11.05
N ARG A 73 5.05 -19.74 -11.69
CA ARG A 73 5.65 -19.62 -13.03
C ARG A 73 7.14 -19.96 -13.05
N ARG A 74 7.83 -19.91 -11.91
CA ARG A 74 9.26 -20.25 -11.79
C ARG A 74 9.51 -21.70 -11.43
N ASP A 75 8.53 -22.39 -10.84
CA ASP A 75 8.62 -23.83 -10.54
C ASP A 75 8.39 -24.72 -11.78
N ILE A 76 8.03 -24.13 -12.93
CA ILE A 76 7.98 -24.83 -14.22
C ILE A 76 9.34 -24.65 -14.93
N THR A 77 10.34 -25.38 -14.47
CA THR A 77 11.62 -25.69 -15.16
C THR A 77 12.10 -27.04 -14.67
#